data_AF-A0A964QYC5-F1
#
_entry.id   AF-A0A964QYC5-F1
#
_cell.length_a   1.000
_cell.length_b   1.000
_cell.length_c   1.000
_cell.angle_alpha   90.00
_cell.angle_beta   90.00
_cell.angle_gamma   90.00
#
_symmetry.space_group_name_H-M   'P 1'
#
loop_
_entity.id
_entity.type
_entity.pdbx_description
1 polymer ?
#
loop_
_entity_poly.entity_id
_entity_poly.type
_entity_poly.pdbx_seq_one_letter_code
_entity_poly.pdbx_strand_id
1 'polypeptide(L)'
;MKVGRIIALLAVLVLVGGALRYFWRQAEPRRNSFHTLQQFNHALASGDTPQLLALVSQPAALQGRTSAEQSEFLVKALRDEISVEGLAVLQRDGAFGSLTNIFPAEAKTWSNQAGVKPEDCVAFKLERNGIRAEVVLVQNPDRGTQNAELRIVRCNNVKQLAADKL
;
A
#
# COMPACT_ATOMS: atom_id res chain seq x y z
N MET A 1 -49.35 -10.08 -14.25
CA MET A 1 -48.21 -9.18 -14.62
C MET A 1 -47.42 -8.59 -13.44
N LYS A 2 -47.93 -8.55 -12.20
CA LYS A 2 -47.23 -7.92 -11.06
C LYS A 2 -46.11 -8.79 -10.45
N VAL A 3 -46.32 -10.10 -10.36
CA VAL A 3 -45.35 -11.03 -9.72
C VAL A 3 -44.05 -11.17 -10.51
N GLY A 4 -44.12 -11.31 -11.84
CA GLY A 4 -42.93 -11.41 -12.69
C GLY A 4 -42.05 -10.14 -12.68
N ARG A 5 -42.66 -8.96 -12.52
CA ARG A 5 -41.92 -7.69 -12.36
C ARG A 5 -41.20 -7.60 -11.01
N ILE A 6 -41.81 -8.12 -9.95
CA ILE A 6 -41.19 -8.16 -8.61
C ILE A 6 -40.00 -9.13 -8.60
N ILE A 7 -40.13 -10.31 -9.21
CA ILE A 7 -39.04 -11.28 -9.33
C ILE A 7 -37.88 -10.71 -10.15
N ALA A 8 -38.16 -10.06 -11.27
CA ALA A 8 -37.15 -9.41 -12.09
C ALA A 8 -36.42 -8.27 -11.34
N LEU A 9 -37.15 -7.45 -10.57
CA LEU A 9 -36.58 -6.40 -9.72
C LEU A 9 -35.66 -6.97 -8.63
N LEU A 10 -36.08 -8.05 -7.96
CA LEU A 10 -35.27 -8.72 -6.96
C LEU A 10 -33.99 -9.32 -7.56
N ALA A 11 -34.07 -9.95 -8.74
CA ALA A 11 -32.91 -10.49 -9.43
C ALA A 11 -31.90 -9.38 -9.81
N VAL A 12 -32.38 -8.24 -10.31
CA VAL A 12 -31.54 -7.07 -10.61
C VAL A 12 -30.89 -6.51 -9.33
N LEU A 13 -31.64 -6.38 -8.23
CA LEU A 13 -31.10 -5.92 -6.95
C LEU A 13 -30.01 -6.84 -6.40
N VAL A 14 -30.16 -8.15 -6.53
CA VAL A 14 -29.14 -9.13 -6.12
C VAL A 14 -27.90 -9.02 -7.00
N LEU A 15 -28.04 -8.88 -8.31
CA LEU A 15 -26.91 -8.69 -9.23
C LEU A 15 -26.17 -7.37 -8.96
N VAL A 16 -26.90 -6.27 -8.80
CA VAL A 16 -26.32 -4.95 -8.49
C VAL A 16 -25.64 -4.97 -7.11
N GLY A 17 -26.30 -5.54 -6.10
CA GLY A 17 -25.72 -5.70 -4.77
C GLY A 17 -24.47 -6.59 -4.76
N GLY A 18 -24.48 -7.67 -5.53
CA GLY A 18 -23.34 -8.58 -5.72
C GLY A 18 -22.17 -7.90 -6.42
N ALA A 19 -22.43 -7.18 -7.51
CA ALA A 19 -21.41 -6.41 -8.24
C ALA A 19 -20.81 -5.31 -7.36
N LEU A 20 -21.64 -4.53 -6.66
CA LEU A 20 -21.18 -3.50 -5.72
C LEU A 20 -20.31 -4.11 -4.62
N ARG A 21 -20.74 -5.23 -4.01
CA ARG A 21 -19.95 -5.91 -2.98
C ARG A 21 -18.61 -6.42 -3.51
N TYR A 22 -18.58 -6.92 -4.74
CA TYR A 22 -17.35 -7.37 -5.40
C TYR A 22 -16.38 -6.20 -5.64
N PHE A 23 -16.86 -5.09 -6.21
CA PHE A 23 -16.06 -3.88 -6.39
C PHE A 23 -15.58 -3.29 -5.06
N TRP A 24 -16.41 -3.31 -4.02
CA TRP A 24 -16.03 -2.84 -2.68
C TRP A 24 -14.92 -3.66 -2.06
N ARG A 25 -14.99 -5.00 -2.15
CA ARG A 25 -13.92 -5.89 -1.67
C ARG A 25 -12.60 -5.71 -2.42
N GLN A 26 -12.64 -5.34 -3.70
CA GLN A 26 -11.42 -5.02 -4.46
C GLN A 26 -10.84 -3.65 -4.10
N ALA A 27 -11.68 -2.70 -3.67
CA ALA A 27 -11.24 -1.37 -3.25
C ALA A 27 -10.66 -1.34 -1.82
N GLU A 28 -11.00 -2.32 -0.99
CA GLU A 28 -10.60 -2.41 0.42
C GLU A 28 -9.07 -2.48 0.62
N PRO A 29 -8.28 -3.31 -0.09
CA PRO A 29 -6.83 -3.33 0.03
C PRO A 29 -6.17 -2.00 -0.36
N ARG A 30 -6.71 -1.33 -1.38
CA ARG A 30 -6.21 -0.01 -1.82
C ARG A 30 -6.43 1.04 -0.74
N ARG A 31 -7.63 1.08 -0.14
CA ARG A 31 -7.98 2.01 0.95
C ARG A 31 -7.11 1.78 2.17
N ASN A 32 -6.96 0.53 2.60
CA ASN A 32 -6.13 0.18 3.76
C ASN A 32 -4.67 0.55 3.51
N SER A 33 -4.17 0.36 2.29
CA SER A 33 -2.80 0.77 1.93
C SER A 33 -2.60 2.28 2.05
N PHE A 34 -3.57 3.10 1.60
CA PHE A 34 -3.47 4.55 1.77
C PHE A 34 -3.52 4.97 3.23
N HIS A 35 -4.36 4.35 4.04
CA HIS A 35 -4.39 4.60 5.47
C HIS A 35 -3.02 4.32 6.11
N THR A 36 -2.41 3.18 5.80
CA THR A 36 -1.05 2.84 6.27
C THR A 36 0.01 3.82 5.78
N LEU A 37 -0.05 4.26 4.52
CA LEU A 37 0.90 5.24 3.98
C LEU A 37 0.76 6.62 4.63
N GLN A 38 -0.47 7.04 4.96
CA GLN A 38 -0.72 8.27 5.70
C GLN A 38 -0.17 8.19 7.13
N GLN A 39 -0.40 7.08 7.82
CA GLN A 39 0.16 6.83 9.16
C GLN A 39 1.70 6.83 9.11
N PHE A 40 2.28 6.23 8.08
CA PHE A 40 3.73 6.18 7.89
C PHE A 40 4.33 7.57 7.64
N ASN A 41 3.72 8.37 6.76
CA ASN A 41 4.13 9.75 6.53
C ASN A 41 4.02 10.59 7.83
N HIS A 42 2.96 10.38 8.61
CA HIS A 42 2.80 11.04 9.90
C HIS A 42 3.90 10.64 10.90
N ALA A 43 4.17 9.34 11.05
CA ALA A 43 5.21 8.83 11.96
C ALA A 43 6.61 9.35 11.58
N LEU A 44 6.91 9.45 10.27
CA LEU A 44 8.16 10.05 9.78
C LEU A 44 8.26 11.55 10.11
N ALA A 45 7.16 12.29 10.01
CA ALA A 45 7.12 13.72 10.27
C ALA A 45 7.14 14.06 11.77
N SER A 46 6.45 13.27 12.61
CA SER A 46 6.37 13.47 14.06
C SER A 46 7.58 12.91 14.82
N GLY A 47 8.37 12.03 14.19
CA GLY A 47 9.47 11.33 14.86
C GLY A 47 9.00 10.18 15.77
N ASP A 48 7.75 9.72 15.63
CA ASP A 48 7.21 8.57 16.37
C ASP A 48 7.90 7.27 15.93
N THR A 49 9.03 7.00 16.58
CA THR A 49 9.90 5.85 16.30
C THR A 49 9.19 4.49 16.52
N PRO A 50 8.48 4.24 17.63
CA PRO A 50 7.73 3.01 17.81
C PRO A 50 6.70 2.77 16.70
N GLN A 51 5.93 3.80 16.32
CA GLN A 51 4.95 3.67 15.25
C GLN A 51 5.62 3.43 13.90
N LEU A 52 6.72 4.15 13.60
CA LEU A 52 7.49 3.98 12.37
C LEU A 52 7.99 2.54 12.21
N LEU A 53 8.56 1.96 13.28
CA LEU A 53 9.06 0.59 13.26
C LEU A 53 7.94 -0.46 13.16
N ALA A 54 6.75 -0.17 13.67
CA ALA A 54 5.58 -1.05 13.52
C ALA A 54 5.04 -1.06 12.08
N LEU A 55 5.14 0.07 11.38
CA LEU A 55 4.61 0.25 10.02
C LEU A 55 5.56 -0.27 8.93
N VAL A 56 6.84 -0.50 9.22
CA VAL A 56 7.82 -0.98 8.24
C VAL A 56 8.12 -2.46 8.44
N SER A 57 8.14 -3.23 7.36
CA SER A 57 8.61 -4.60 7.38
C SER A 57 10.14 -4.58 7.54
N GLN A 58 10.64 -5.08 8.66
CA GLN A 58 12.06 -4.96 9.00
C GLN A 58 12.94 -5.67 7.94
N PRO A 59 13.79 -4.93 7.20
CA PRO A 59 14.72 -5.53 6.26
C PRO A 59 15.71 -6.44 6.99
N ALA A 60 16.14 -7.52 6.34
CA ALA A 60 17.13 -8.44 6.91
C ALA A 60 18.42 -7.72 7.38
N ALA A 61 18.82 -6.66 6.67
CA ALA A 61 20.00 -5.84 6.99
C ALA A 61 19.91 -5.09 8.34
N LEU A 62 18.71 -4.96 8.93
CA LEU A 62 18.47 -4.26 10.19
C LEU A 62 18.25 -5.20 11.39
N GLN A 63 18.16 -6.53 11.17
CA GLN A 63 17.77 -7.51 12.20
C GLN A 63 18.76 -7.66 13.38
N GLY A 64 19.96 -7.07 13.29
CA GLY A 64 20.96 -7.06 14.38
C GLY A 64 21.17 -5.69 15.04
N ARG A 65 20.41 -4.66 14.66
CA ARG A 65 20.57 -3.28 15.15
C ARG A 65 19.61 -2.98 16.29
N THR A 66 19.96 -1.99 17.11
CA THR A 66 19.07 -1.44 18.14
C THR A 66 17.90 -0.67 17.50
N SER A 67 16.78 -0.56 18.23
CA SER A 67 15.61 0.21 17.78
C SER A 67 15.94 1.67 17.39
N ALA A 68 16.86 2.30 18.12
CA ALA A 68 17.33 3.65 17.82
C ALA A 68 18.07 3.71 16.47
N GLU A 69 18.99 2.79 16.20
CA GLU A 69 19.73 2.74 14.93
C GLU A 69 18.82 2.39 13.75
N GLN A 70 17.84 1.51 13.97
CA GLN A 70 16.86 1.13 12.95
C GLN A 70 16.01 2.35 12.55
N SER A 71 15.46 3.05 13.54
CA SER A 71 14.61 4.22 13.27
C SER A 71 15.38 5.38 12.67
N GLU A 72 16.60 5.66 13.14
CA GLU A 72 17.45 6.69 12.54
C GLU A 72 17.75 6.39 11.06
N PHE A 73 18.08 5.13 10.74
CA PHE A 73 18.29 4.70 9.37
C PHE A 73 17.02 4.88 8.53
N LEU A 74 15.86 4.43 9.02
CA LEU A 74 14.58 4.54 8.30
C LEU A 74 14.19 6.00 8.06
N VAL A 75 14.31 6.86 9.07
CA VAL A 75 14.02 8.30 8.93
C VAL A 75 14.92 8.90 7.86
N LYS A 76 16.24 8.63 7.89
CA LYS A 76 17.17 9.17 6.89
C LYS A 76 16.88 8.65 5.49
N ALA A 77 16.58 7.37 5.36
CA ALA A 77 16.36 6.74 4.06
C ALA A 77 14.99 7.10 3.43
N LEU A 78 13.97 7.37 4.24
CA LEU A 78 12.58 7.46 3.77
C LEU A 78 11.97 8.87 3.87
N ARG A 79 12.61 9.79 4.59
CA ARG A 79 12.11 11.17 4.77
C ARG A 79 11.88 11.90 3.44
N ASP A 80 12.71 11.64 2.44
CA ASP A 80 12.59 12.28 1.12
C ASP A 80 11.85 11.44 0.07
N GLU A 81 11.30 10.29 0.48
CA GLU A 81 10.62 9.37 -0.42
C GLU A 81 9.11 9.60 -0.46
N ILE A 82 8.52 10.22 0.57
CA ILE A 82 7.06 10.35 0.73
C ILE A 82 6.66 11.78 1.13
N SER A 83 5.49 12.20 0.68
CA SER A 83 4.85 13.47 1.06
C SER A 83 3.34 13.36 0.94
N VAL A 84 2.60 14.29 1.53
CA VAL A 84 1.12 14.33 1.45
C VAL A 84 0.67 14.57 0.02
N GLU A 85 1.33 15.49 -0.68
CA GLU A 85 1.04 15.85 -2.07
C GLU A 85 1.31 14.67 -3.00
N GLY A 86 2.44 13.99 -2.80
CA GLY A 86 2.82 12.80 -3.55
C GLY A 86 1.84 11.64 -3.38
N LEU A 87 1.37 11.43 -2.14
CA LEU A 87 0.34 10.44 -1.84
C LEU A 87 -1.00 10.76 -2.51
N ALA A 88 -1.39 12.04 -2.58
CA ALA A 88 -2.61 12.44 -3.26
C ALA A 88 -2.54 12.13 -4.78
N VAL A 89 -1.39 12.39 -5.41
CA VAL A 89 -1.16 12.03 -6.83
C VAL A 89 -1.20 10.52 -7.01
N LEU A 90 -0.50 9.76 -6.16
CA LEU A 90 -0.50 8.29 -6.22
C LEU A 90 -1.90 7.69 -6.01
N GLN A 91 -2.71 8.31 -5.15
CA GLN A 91 -4.09 7.89 -4.90
C GLN A 91 -4.98 8.02 -6.12
N ARG A 92 -4.84 9.13 -6.85
CA ARG A 92 -5.65 9.42 -8.04
C ARG A 92 -5.19 8.61 -9.24
N ASP A 93 -3.88 8.62 -9.51
CA ASP A 93 -3.32 8.21 -10.80
C ASP A 93 -2.52 6.89 -10.73
N GLY A 94 -2.18 6.42 -9.52
CA GLY A 94 -1.37 5.22 -9.33
C GLY A 94 -2.09 3.93 -9.75
N ALA A 95 -1.38 3.11 -10.53
CA ALA A 95 -1.76 1.73 -10.79
C ALA A 95 -1.60 0.92 -9.49
N PHE A 96 -2.59 0.09 -9.17
CA PHE A 96 -2.62 -0.71 -7.94
C PHE A 96 -2.94 -2.18 -8.26
N GLY A 97 -2.27 -3.10 -7.59
CA GLY A 97 -2.51 -4.54 -7.76
C GLY A 97 -1.59 -5.39 -6.89
N SER A 98 -1.53 -6.69 -7.16
CA SER A 98 -0.54 -7.57 -6.54
C SER A 98 0.88 -7.18 -6.98
N LEU A 99 1.86 -7.42 -6.11
CA LEU A 99 3.25 -7.14 -6.41
C LEU A 99 3.71 -7.85 -7.69
N THR A 100 3.33 -9.11 -7.87
CA THR A 100 3.68 -9.92 -9.04
C THR A 100 3.11 -9.40 -10.36
N ASN A 101 2.00 -8.65 -10.31
CA ASN A 101 1.40 -8.06 -11.50
C ASN A 101 1.97 -6.66 -11.80
N ILE A 102 2.22 -5.86 -10.77
CA ILE A 102 2.68 -4.48 -10.93
C ILE A 102 4.19 -4.41 -11.19
N PHE A 103 4.97 -5.28 -10.56
CA PHE A 103 6.44 -5.34 -10.65
C PHE A 103 6.92 -6.79 -10.82
N PRO A 104 6.60 -7.47 -11.95
CA PRO A 104 6.89 -8.88 -12.13
C PRO A 104 8.38 -9.23 -12.07
N ALA A 105 9.25 -8.34 -12.55
CA ALA A 105 10.69 -8.56 -12.57
C ALA A 105 11.32 -8.38 -11.17
N GLU A 106 10.82 -7.43 -10.40
CA GLU A 106 11.40 -7.05 -9.11
C GLU A 106 10.75 -7.79 -7.92
N ALA A 107 9.57 -8.36 -8.09
CA ALA A 107 8.74 -8.96 -7.04
C ALA A 107 9.52 -9.88 -6.10
N LYS A 108 10.25 -10.87 -6.68
CA LYS A 108 11.01 -11.87 -5.92
C LYS A 108 12.15 -11.24 -5.11
N THR A 109 12.85 -10.28 -5.69
CA THR A 109 13.99 -9.64 -5.03
C THR A 109 13.53 -8.83 -3.83
N TRP A 110 12.50 -7.98 -4.01
CA TRP A 110 12.00 -7.13 -2.94
C TRP A 110 11.33 -7.91 -1.83
N SER A 111 10.54 -8.94 -2.16
CA SER A 111 9.91 -9.80 -1.16
C SER A 111 10.96 -10.53 -0.31
N ASN A 112 12.01 -11.06 -0.94
CA ASN A 112 13.10 -11.77 -0.25
C ASN A 112 13.89 -10.85 0.69
N GLN A 113 14.15 -9.60 0.28
CA GLN A 113 14.84 -8.61 1.13
C GLN A 113 14.08 -8.30 2.42
N ALA A 114 12.75 -8.37 2.36
CA ALA A 114 11.86 -8.18 3.51
C ALA A 114 11.44 -9.49 4.19
N GLY A 115 11.91 -10.66 3.71
CA GLY A 115 11.55 -11.96 4.26
C GLY A 115 10.06 -12.32 4.13
N VAL A 116 9.38 -11.77 3.11
CA VAL A 116 7.94 -11.98 2.87
C VAL A 116 7.71 -12.68 1.53
N LYS A 117 6.51 -13.21 1.33
CA LYS A 117 6.12 -13.81 0.06
C LYS A 117 5.59 -12.74 -0.90
N PRO A 118 5.92 -12.80 -2.21
CA PRO A 118 5.38 -11.88 -3.21
C PRO A 118 3.85 -11.88 -3.28
N GLU A 119 3.23 -13.04 -3.06
CA GLU A 119 1.76 -13.22 -3.14
C GLU A 119 1.01 -12.43 -2.07
N ASP A 120 1.64 -12.23 -0.91
CA ASP A 120 1.08 -11.49 0.22
C ASP A 120 1.27 -9.97 0.07
N CYS A 121 1.90 -9.53 -1.02
CA CYS A 121 2.24 -8.13 -1.26
C CYS A 121 1.31 -7.47 -2.28
N VAL A 122 0.90 -6.24 -1.96
CA VAL A 122 0.25 -5.30 -2.88
C VAL A 122 1.21 -4.16 -3.21
N ALA A 123 1.02 -3.56 -4.37
CA ALA A 123 1.92 -2.53 -4.85
C ALA A 123 1.18 -1.38 -5.55
N PHE A 124 1.78 -0.20 -5.46
CA PHE A 124 1.47 0.93 -6.32
C PHE A 124 2.63 1.24 -7.24
N LYS A 125 2.29 1.62 -8.47
CA LYS A 125 3.20 2.12 -9.47
C LYS A 125 2.63 3.36 -10.13
N LEU A 126 3.46 4.39 -10.27
CA LEU A 126 3.16 5.53 -11.14
C LEU A 126 4.45 5.99 -11.80
N GLU A 127 4.42 6.16 -13.11
CA GLU A 127 5.51 6.76 -13.87
C GLU A 127 5.06 8.12 -14.39
N ARG A 128 5.78 9.18 -14.01
CA ARG A 128 5.48 10.56 -14.44
C ARG A 128 6.79 11.33 -14.57
N ASN A 129 6.95 12.09 -15.66
CA ASN A 129 8.13 12.90 -15.94
C ASN A 129 9.47 12.14 -15.84
N GLY A 130 9.51 10.86 -16.26
CA GLY A 130 10.70 10.02 -16.17
C GLY A 130 11.02 9.49 -14.76
N ILE A 131 10.16 9.77 -13.77
CA ILE A 131 10.29 9.28 -12.40
C ILE A 131 9.31 8.13 -12.20
N ARG A 132 9.80 7.03 -11.61
CA ARG A 132 9.01 5.86 -11.26
C ARG A 132 8.81 5.79 -9.74
N ALA A 133 7.59 6.04 -9.29
CA ALA A 133 7.19 5.82 -7.91
C ALA A 133 6.83 4.37 -7.66
N GLU A 134 7.33 3.83 -6.55
CA GLU A 134 7.24 2.42 -6.21
C GLU A 134 6.85 2.31 -4.74
N VAL A 135 5.69 1.71 -4.49
CA VAL A 135 5.25 1.42 -3.13
C VAL A 135 4.86 -0.04 -3.05
N VAL A 136 5.36 -0.74 -2.06
CA VAL A 136 5.05 -2.15 -1.80
C VAL A 136 4.69 -2.31 -0.34
N LEU A 137 3.55 -2.95 -0.09
CA LEU A 137 3.08 -3.28 1.24
C LEU A 137 2.79 -4.78 1.32
N VAL A 138 3.14 -5.39 2.45
CA VAL A 138 2.76 -6.78 2.76
C VAL A 138 1.52 -6.79 3.64
N GLN A 139 0.57 -7.64 3.31
CA GLN A 139 -0.55 -7.99 4.18
C GLN A 139 -0.06 -9.02 5.19
N ASN A 140 -0.09 -8.70 6.49
CA ASN A 140 0.15 -9.72 7.52
C ASN A 140 -1.14 -10.51 7.79
N PRO A 141 -1.23 -11.79 7.41
CA PRO A 141 -2.36 -12.63 7.78
C PRO A 141 -2.37 -13.01 9.27
N ASP A 142 -1.22 -12.98 9.95
CA ASP A 142 -1.03 -13.55 11.30
C ASP A 142 -1.64 -12.74 12.46
N ARG A 143 -2.27 -11.58 12.21
CA ARG A 143 -2.79 -10.72 13.30
C ARG A 143 -4.30 -10.73 13.53
N GLY A 144 -5.06 -11.59 12.84
CA GLY A 144 -6.45 -11.95 13.21
C GLY A 144 -7.47 -10.81 13.34
N THR A 145 -7.09 -9.57 13.04
CA THR A 145 -7.93 -8.38 13.14
C THR A 145 -8.56 -8.09 11.79
N GLN A 146 -9.81 -7.62 11.80
CA GLN A 146 -10.60 -7.34 10.60
C GLN A 146 -10.00 -6.26 9.66
N ASN A 147 -8.92 -5.59 10.09
CA ASN A 147 -8.06 -4.77 9.24
C ASN A 147 -6.71 -5.47 9.14
N ALA A 148 -6.45 -6.16 8.02
CA ALA A 148 -5.14 -6.73 7.74
C ALA A 148 -4.08 -5.64 7.91
N GLU A 149 -3.23 -5.78 8.93
CA GLU A 149 -2.22 -4.78 9.24
C GLU A 149 -1.15 -4.82 8.14
N LEU A 150 -1.15 -3.78 7.33
CA LEU A 150 -0.21 -3.64 6.23
C LEU A 150 1.11 -3.09 6.76
N ARG A 151 2.21 -3.66 6.30
CA ARG A 151 3.56 -3.13 6.55
C ARG A 151 4.25 -2.75 5.27
N ILE A 152 4.99 -1.66 5.30
CA ILE A 152 5.71 -1.12 4.16
C ILE A 152 6.98 -1.95 3.94
N VAL A 153 7.07 -2.54 2.76
CA VAL A 153 8.25 -3.24 2.27
C VAL A 153 9.14 -2.26 1.50
N ARG A 154 8.53 -1.35 0.73
CA ARG A 154 9.23 -0.37 -0.09
C ARG A 154 8.39 0.89 -0.25
N CYS A 155 9.04 2.05 -0.20
CA CYS A 155 8.47 3.33 -0.58
C CYS A 155 9.57 4.15 -1.24
N ASN A 156 9.37 4.51 -2.50
CA ASN A 156 10.37 5.20 -3.32
C ASN A 156 9.69 6.19 -4.27
N ASN A 157 10.28 7.36 -4.41
CA ASN A 157 9.94 8.46 -5.32
C ASN A 157 8.50 9.02 -5.21
N VAL A 158 7.76 8.75 -4.13
CA VAL A 158 6.37 9.21 -4.00
C VAL A 158 6.31 10.73 -3.86
N LYS A 159 7.24 11.35 -3.12
CA LYS A 159 7.33 12.80 -2.98
C LYS A 159 7.54 13.52 -4.32
N GLN A 160 8.34 12.92 -5.19
CA GLN A 160 8.75 13.47 -6.47
C GLN A 160 7.59 13.48 -7.48
N LEU A 161 6.52 12.71 -7.24
CA LEU A 161 5.29 12.76 -8.05
C LEU A 161 4.57 14.10 -7.97
N ALA A 162 4.74 14.83 -6.85
CA ALA A 162 4.13 16.13 -6.61
C ALA A 162 4.89 17.28 -7.25
N ALA A 163 6.13 17.06 -7.68
CA ALA A 163 6.87 18.04 -8.44
C ALA A 163 6.25 18.13 -9.84
N ASP A 164 5.32 19.07 -10.01
CA ASP A 164 4.96 19.54 -11.34
C ASP A 164 6.24 20.12 -11.97
N LYS A 165 6.49 19.68 -13.20
CA LYS A 165 7.57 20.09 -14.11
C LYS A 165 8.29 21.40 -13.70
N LEU A 166 9.60 21.30 -13.46
CA LEU A 166 10.51 22.35 -13.92
C LEU A 166 10.41 22.43 -15.45
#